data_AF-A0A2N6ES56-F1
#
_entry.id   AF-A0A2N6ES56-F1
#
_cell.length_a   1.000
_cell.length_b   1.000
_cell.length_c   1.000
_cell.angle_alpha   90.00
_cell.angle_beta   90.00
_cell.angle_gamma   90.00
#
_symmetry.space_group_name_H-M   'P 1'
#
loop_
_entity.id
_entity.type
_entity.pdbx_description
1 polymer ?
#
loop_
_entity_poly.entity_id
_entity_poly.type
_entity_poly.pdbx_seq_one_letter_code
_entity_poly.pdbx_strand_id
1 'polypeptide(L)'
;MKRSTFVTIACVVVMVPMLLLVISIKENKAEQNAINSVPEIKKLEPKSAEWGKYYPRQYDSYLETRKSDEIKDVLKQDPNLVVLWAGYGFSKDYNAPRGHYYILEDNINTLRTGAPVDQKSGPMPTACWTCKSPDVPRLIEEKGELDFFTGKWARWGSEIVNPVGCADCHDN
;
A
#
# COMPACT_ATOMS: atom_id res chain seq x y z
N MET A 1 52.06 -14.23 47.71
CA MET A 1 51.29 -13.08 47.18
C MET A 1 51.29 -12.99 45.65
N LYS A 2 52.41 -13.11 44.92
CA LYS A 2 52.46 -12.89 43.45
C LYS A 2 51.65 -13.86 42.57
N ARG A 3 51.48 -15.14 42.96
CA ARG A 3 50.72 -16.14 42.16
C ARG A 3 49.20 -15.92 42.17
N SER A 4 48.61 -15.55 43.32
CA SER A 4 47.16 -15.31 43.35
C SER A 4 46.80 -14.06 42.56
N THR A 5 47.61 -12.99 42.64
CA THR A 5 47.40 -11.77 41.83
C THR A 5 47.41 -12.06 40.33
N PHE A 6 48.31 -12.94 39.86
CA PHE A 6 48.39 -13.33 38.45
C PHE A 6 47.16 -14.12 37.98
N VAL A 7 46.67 -15.04 38.83
CA VAL A 7 45.44 -15.80 38.57
C VAL A 7 44.22 -14.88 38.55
N THR A 8 44.13 -13.92 39.48
CA THR A 8 43.02 -12.95 39.51
C THR A 8 43.01 -12.08 38.26
N ILE A 9 44.18 -11.57 37.82
CA ILE A 9 44.28 -10.78 36.58
C ILE A 9 43.85 -11.61 35.37
N ALA A 10 44.31 -12.86 35.25
CA ALA A 10 43.92 -13.74 34.16
C ALA A 10 42.40 -14.02 34.12
N CYS A 11 41.77 -14.25 35.27
CA CYS A 11 40.31 -14.39 35.36
C CYS A 11 39.58 -13.12 34.93
N VAL A 12 40.03 -11.94 35.36
CA VAL A 12 39.41 -10.67 34.96
C VAL A 12 39.53 -10.46 33.45
N VAL A 13 40.69 -10.77 32.86
CA VAL A 13 40.94 -10.66 31.42
C VAL A 13 40.02 -11.57 30.59
N VAL A 14 39.55 -12.70 31.12
CA VAL A 14 38.59 -13.59 30.43
C VAL A 14 37.13 -13.20 30.71
N MET A 15 36.83 -12.81 31.95
CA MET A 15 35.46 -12.48 32.37
C MET A 15 34.94 -11.20 31.72
N VAL A 16 35.80 -10.19 31.53
CA VAL A 16 35.39 -8.91 30.91
C VAL A 16 34.92 -9.09 29.46
N PRO A 17 35.68 -9.75 28.56
CA PRO A 17 35.21 -10.06 27.20
C PRO A 17 33.95 -10.93 27.17
N MET A 18 33.83 -11.93 28.04
CA MET A 18 32.61 -12.74 28.14
C MET A 18 31.40 -11.88 28.52
N LEU A 19 31.56 -10.95 29.48
CA LEU A 19 30.48 -10.07 29.90
C LEU A 19 30.04 -9.13 28.77
N LEU A 20 31.01 -8.54 28.04
CA LEU A 20 30.73 -7.71 26.86
C LEU A 20 30.01 -8.49 25.76
N LEU A 21 30.41 -9.74 25.52
CA LEU A 21 29.73 -10.62 24.57
C LEU A 21 28.28 -10.93 24.99
N VAL A 22 28.04 -11.18 26.27
CA VAL A 22 26.67 -11.40 26.79
C VAL A 22 25.79 -10.16 26.62
N ILE A 23 26.33 -8.96 26.85
CA ILE A 23 25.62 -7.70 26.62
C ILE A 23 25.27 -7.56 25.14
N SER A 24 26.26 -7.73 24.24
CA SER A 24 26.03 -7.66 22.79
C SER A 24 25.00 -8.68 22.30
N ILE A 25 25.03 -9.92 22.80
CA ILE A 25 24.01 -10.94 22.46
C ILE A 25 22.62 -10.52 22.94
N LYS A 26 22.50 -9.95 24.15
CA LYS A 26 21.21 -9.49 24.69
C LYS A 26 20.66 -8.31 23.90
N GLU A 27 21.50 -7.33 23.56
CA GLU A 27 21.11 -6.18 22.72
C GLU A 27 20.68 -6.65 21.33
N ASN A 28 21.49 -7.46 20.65
CA ASN A 28 21.13 -8.02 19.34
C ASN A 28 19.84 -8.84 19.37
N LYS A 29 19.61 -9.63 20.43
CA LYS A 29 18.35 -10.37 20.60
C LYS A 29 17.17 -9.44 20.87
N ALA A 30 17.35 -8.37 21.64
CA ALA A 30 16.32 -7.38 21.89
C ALA A 30 15.95 -6.63 20.59
N GLU A 31 16.96 -6.22 19.81
CA GLU A 31 16.75 -5.62 18.48
C GLU A 31 16.05 -6.59 17.53
N GLN A 32 16.47 -7.86 17.45
CA GLN A 32 15.80 -8.88 16.65
C GLN A 32 14.35 -9.07 17.08
N ASN A 33 14.07 -9.10 18.39
CA ASN A 33 12.71 -9.24 18.89
C ASN A 33 11.85 -8.02 18.55
N ALA A 34 12.41 -6.80 18.61
CA ALA A 34 11.71 -5.59 18.20
C ALA A 34 11.42 -5.56 16.69
N ILE A 35 12.37 -6.00 15.86
CA ILE A 35 12.21 -6.10 14.40
C ILE A 35 11.18 -7.18 14.03
N ASN A 36 11.17 -8.31 14.76
CA ASN A 36 10.28 -9.44 14.50
C ASN A 36 8.89 -9.26 15.13
N SER A 37 8.70 -8.28 16.01
CA SER A 37 7.38 -7.99 16.57
C SER A 37 6.46 -7.43 15.48
N VAL A 38 5.22 -7.90 15.46
CA VAL A 38 4.19 -7.33 14.58
C VAL A 38 3.85 -5.94 15.13
N PRO A 39 4.05 -4.86 14.33
CA PRO A 39 3.68 -3.52 14.75
C PRO A 39 2.17 -3.43 14.88
N GLU A 40 1.71 -2.61 15.83
CA GLU A 40 0.28 -2.35 15.97
C GLU A 40 -0.15 -1.30 14.93
N ILE A 41 -0.76 -1.77 13.85
CA ILE A 41 -1.38 -0.92 12.82
C ILE A 41 -2.89 -0.96 13.02
N LYS A 42 -3.56 0.19 12.83
CA LYS A 42 -5.01 0.27 12.99
C LYS A 42 -5.70 -0.67 12.00
N LYS A 43 -6.80 -1.28 12.46
CA LYS A 43 -7.68 -2.10 11.62
C LYS A 43 -8.04 -1.34 10.34
N LEU A 44 -7.75 -1.94 9.19
CA LEU A 44 -8.03 -1.39 7.86
C LEU A 44 -7.43 0.02 7.64
N GLU A 45 -6.25 0.31 8.18
CA GLU A 45 -5.54 1.59 7.94
C GLU A 45 -5.24 1.77 6.43
N PRO A 46 -5.94 2.68 5.72
CA PRO A 46 -5.83 2.76 4.27
C PRO A 46 -4.57 3.52 3.82
N LYS A 47 -3.92 4.27 4.71
CA LYS A 47 -2.74 5.07 4.36
C LYS A 47 -1.48 4.21 4.39
N SER A 48 -1.00 3.78 3.24
CA SER A 48 0.26 3.03 3.11
C SER A 48 1.47 3.72 3.77
N ALA A 49 1.47 5.04 3.91
CA ALA A 49 2.51 5.77 4.64
C ALA A 49 2.58 5.42 6.14
N GLU A 50 1.45 5.07 6.77
CA GLU A 50 1.42 4.62 8.16
C GLU A 50 2.09 3.25 8.32
N TRP A 51 1.91 2.37 7.34
CA TRP A 51 2.61 1.08 7.26
C TRP A 51 4.11 1.27 7.01
N GLY A 52 4.48 2.25 6.19
CA GLY A 52 5.87 2.58 5.87
C GLY A 52 6.73 2.97 7.07
N LYS A 53 6.12 3.40 8.18
CA LYS A 53 6.83 3.66 9.46
C LYS A 53 7.45 2.38 10.04
N TYR A 54 6.87 1.23 9.75
CA TYR A 54 7.30 -0.07 10.25
C TYR A 54 7.96 -0.94 9.17
N TYR A 55 7.52 -0.79 7.91
CA TYR A 55 8.01 -1.56 6.77
C TYR A 55 8.63 -0.67 5.68
N PRO A 56 9.70 0.10 5.99
CA PRO A 56 10.24 1.11 5.09
C PRO A 56 10.73 0.53 3.77
N ARG A 57 11.37 -0.64 3.78
CA ARG A 57 11.90 -1.27 2.54
C ARG A 57 10.78 -1.64 1.57
N GLN A 58 9.70 -2.22 2.09
CA GLN A 58 8.53 -2.63 1.33
C GLN A 58 7.81 -1.39 0.81
N TYR A 59 7.58 -0.39 1.66
CA TYR A 59 6.94 0.86 1.28
C TYR A 59 7.73 1.61 0.20
N ASP A 60 9.05 1.72 0.36
CA ASP A 60 9.93 2.32 -0.65
C ASP A 60 9.81 1.57 -1.98
N SER A 61 9.87 0.23 -1.98
CA SER A 61 9.73 -0.57 -3.20
C SER A 61 8.35 -0.44 -3.86
N TYR A 62 7.29 -0.25 -3.07
CA TYR A 62 5.95 0.02 -3.57
C TYR A 62 5.88 1.40 -4.26
N LEU A 63 6.50 2.43 -3.66
CA LEU A 63 6.56 3.77 -4.24
C LEU A 63 7.31 3.82 -5.58
N GLU A 64 8.22 2.88 -5.83
CA GLU A 64 8.92 2.77 -7.11
C GLU A 64 7.99 2.49 -8.29
N THR A 65 6.76 2.02 -8.06
CA THR A 65 5.74 1.90 -9.12
C THR A 65 5.42 3.24 -9.79
N ARG A 66 5.68 4.39 -9.14
CA ARG A 66 5.58 5.72 -9.76
C ARG A 66 6.52 5.93 -10.95
N LYS A 67 7.57 5.10 -11.09
CA LYS A 67 8.48 5.15 -12.24
C LYS A 67 7.84 4.61 -13.53
N SER A 68 6.79 3.81 -13.40
CA SER A 68 5.97 3.34 -14.51
C SER A 68 4.85 4.35 -14.73
N ASP A 69 5.17 5.52 -15.27
CA ASP A 69 4.27 6.68 -15.41
C ASP A 69 3.69 6.85 -16.83
N GLU A 70 4.26 6.17 -17.82
CA GLU A 70 3.88 6.28 -19.23
C GLU A 70 2.40 5.94 -19.48
N ILE A 71 1.67 6.87 -20.09
CA ILE A 71 0.30 6.66 -20.57
C ILE A 71 0.36 6.26 -22.05
N LYS A 72 0.08 4.99 -22.33
CA LYS A 72 -0.03 4.46 -23.70
C LYS A 72 -1.49 4.39 -24.11
N ASP A 73 -1.91 5.33 -24.95
CA ASP A 73 -3.24 5.32 -25.57
C ASP A 73 -3.37 4.13 -26.54
N VAL A 74 -4.19 3.16 -26.15
CA VAL A 74 -4.40 1.92 -26.91
C VAL A 74 -5.36 2.17 -28.07
N LEU A 75 -6.30 3.11 -27.95
CA LEU A 75 -7.21 3.47 -29.05
C LEU A 75 -6.46 4.17 -30.19
N LYS A 76 -5.43 4.96 -29.85
CA LYS A 76 -4.53 5.55 -30.85
C LYS A 76 -3.65 4.51 -31.54
N GLN A 77 -3.26 3.45 -30.84
CA GLN A 77 -2.44 2.37 -31.40
C GLN A 77 -3.26 1.41 -32.28
N ASP A 78 -4.49 1.09 -31.86
CA ASP A 78 -5.43 0.26 -32.61
C ASP A 78 -6.82 0.90 -32.68
N PRO A 79 -7.08 1.76 -33.68
CA PRO A 79 -8.36 2.43 -33.86
C PRO A 79 -9.54 1.48 -34.12
N ASN A 80 -9.32 0.21 -34.48
CA ASN A 80 -10.41 -0.75 -34.64
C ASN A 80 -11.14 -1.01 -33.31
N LEU A 81 -10.45 -0.82 -32.18
CA LEU A 81 -11.05 -0.94 -30.85
C LEU A 81 -12.13 0.11 -30.59
N VAL A 82 -12.03 1.29 -31.22
CA VAL A 82 -13.08 2.32 -31.15
C VAL A 82 -14.37 1.82 -31.80
N VAL A 83 -14.25 1.18 -32.96
CA VAL A 83 -15.38 0.59 -33.69
C VAL A 83 -15.94 -0.62 -32.94
N LEU A 84 -15.06 -1.50 -32.46
CA LEU A 84 -15.44 -2.71 -31.71
C LEU A 84 -16.23 -2.36 -30.44
N TRP A 85 -15.86 -1.29 -29.75
CA TRP A 85 -16.51 -0.84 -28.52
C TRP A 85 -17.50 0.32 -28.73
N ALA A 86 -17.97 0.52 -29.96
CA ALA A 86 -18.94 1.57 -30.26
C ALA A 86 -20.18 1.45 -29.37
N GLY A 87 -20.56 2.56 -28.73
CA GLY A 87 -21.65 2.59 -27.73
C GLY A 87 -21.23 2.25 -26.30
N TYR A 88 -19.97 1.89 -26.05
CA TYR A 88 -19.44 1.56 -24.73
C TYR A 88 -18.35 2.55 -24.28
N GLY A 89 -18.15 2.71 -22.98
CA GLY A 89 -17.21 3.69 -22.41
C GLY A 89 -15.77 3.52 -22.91
N PHE A 90 -15.35 2.29 -23.20
CA PHE A 90 -14.00 1.97 -23.69
C PHE A 90 -13.71 2.52 -25.09
N SER A 91 -14.72 2.86 -25.89
CA SER A 91 -14.50 3.57 -27.17
C SER A 91 -14.10 5.04 -26.99
N LYS A 92 -14.24 5.59 -25.77
CA LYS A 92 -13.89 6.99 -25.46
C LYS A 92 -12.46 7.13 -24.98
N ASP A 93 -12.04 6.22 -24.10
CA ASP A 93 -10.74 6.27 -23.45
C ASP A 93 -10.36 4.88 -22.94
N TYR A 94 -9.21 4.40 -23.41
CA TYR A 94 -8.62 3.13 -23.01
C TYR A 94 -7.10 3.21 -23.19
N ASN A 95 -6.39 3.24 -22.06
CA ASN A 95 -4.95 3.26 -21.99
C ASN A 95 -4.42 1.94 -21.43
N ALA A 96 -3.18 1.60 -21.76
CA ALA A 96 -2.49 0.47 -21.17
C ALA A 96 -2.29 0.69 -19.65
N PRO A 97 -2.20 -0.38 -18.84
CA PRO A 97 -1.93 -0.24 -17.42
C PRO A 97 -0.54 0.39 -17.19
N ARG A 98 -0.43 1.16 -16.11
CA ARG A 98 0.82 1.70 -15.59
C ARG A 98 0.95 1.40 -14.09
N GLY A 99 1.88 2.03 -13.39
CA GLY A 99 2.18 1.71 -11.98
C GLY A 99 1.00 1.85 -11.02
N HIS A 100 0.92 0.98 -10.00
CA HIS A 100 -0.12 1.04 -8.97
C HIS A 100 -0.23 2.38 -8.26
N TYR A 101 0.88 3.14 -8.18
CA TYR A 101 0.89 4.52 -7.69
C TYR A 101 -0.20 5.41 -8.33
N TYR A 102 -0.47 5.20 -9.63
CA TYR A 102 -1.41 6.00 -10.41
C TYR A 102 -2.82 5.42 -10.48
N ILE A 103 -3.06 4.24 -9.91
CA ILE A 103 -4.26 3.45 -10.21
C ILE A 103 -5.57 4.18 -9.86
N LEU A 104 -5.57 4.96 -8.77
CA LEU A 104 -6.72 5.74 -8.34
C LEU A 104 -6.88 7.00 -9.20
N GLU A 105 -5.78 7.68 -9.50
CA GLU A 105 -5.76 8.85 -10.38
C GLU A 105 -6.23 8.47 -11.81
N ASP A 106 -5.80 7.34 -12.35
CA ASP A 106 -6.24 6.84 -13.66
C ASP A 106 -7.71 6.44 -13.67
N ASN A 107 -8.24 5.99 -12.53
CA ASN A 107 -9.68 5.74 -12.37
C ASN A 107 -10.49 7.05 -12.38
N ILE A 108 -9.94 8.12 -11.82
CA ILE A 108 -10.57 9.44 -11.79
C ILE A 108 -10.48 10.12 -13.17
N ASN A 109 -9.31 10.05 -13.81
CA ASN A 109 -9.01 10.81 -15.03
C ASN A 109 -9.61 10.20 -16.30
N THR A 110 -9.88 8.90 -16.31
CA THR A 110 -10.39 8.21 -17.50
C THR A 110 -11.73 8.80 -17.98
N LEU A 111 -11.90 9.05 -19.28
CA LEU A 111 -13.19 9.55 -19.80
C LEU A 111 -14.36 8.58 -19.60
N ARG A 112 -14.06 7.32 -19.26
CA ARG A 112 -15.03 6.28 -18.89
C ARG A 112 -15.85 6.64 -17.65
N THR A 113 -15.25 7.25 -16.61
CA THR A 113 -15.97 7.67 -15.39
C THR A 113 -16.67 9.01 -15.58
N GLY A 114 -16.32 9.76 -16.62
CA GLY A 114 -17.01 10.98 -17.04
C GLY A 114 -16.79 12.15 -16.07
N ALA A 115 -17.75 13.09 -16.05
CA ALA A 115 -17.70 14.28 -15.22
C ALA A 115 -18.99 14.39 -14.38
N PRO A 116 -19.11 13.64 -13.27
CA PRO A 116 -20.23 13.80 -12.35
C PRO A 116 -20.20 15.20 -11.72
N VAL A 117 -21.39 15.74 -11.43
CA VAL A 117 -21.56 17.06 -10.80
C VAL A 117 -22.05 16.97 -9.35
N ASP A 118 -22.44 15.76 -8.93
CA ASP A 118 -22.89 15.42 -7.58
C ASP A 118 -22.70 13.91 -7.33
N GLN A 119 -23.04 13.45 -6.12
CA GLN A 119 -22.92 12.05 -5.70
C GLN A 119 -23.91 11.09 -6.41
N LYS A 120 -24.87 11.60 -7.19
CA LYS A 120 -25.96 10.82 -7.81
C LYS A 120 -25.88 10.82 -9.35
N SER A 121 -24.92 11.53 -9.92
CA SER A 121 -24.69 11.67 -11.36
C SER A 121 -23.45 10.88 -11.80
N GLY A 122 -23.19 10.91 -13.11
CA GLY A 122 -22.10 10.16 -13.74
C GLY A 122 -22.55 8.81 -14.33
N PRO A 123 -21.79 8.31 -15.31
CA PRO A 123 -22.10 7.07 -16.03
C PRO A 123 -21.83 5.81 -15.20
N MET A 124 -20.79 5.80 -14.37
CA MET A 124 -20.29 4.59 -13.71
C MET A 124 -20.90 4.34 -12.32
N PRO A 125 -21.05 3.08 -11.89
CA PRO A 125 -21.47 2.71 -10.54
C PRO A 125 -20.31 2.74 -9.53
N THR A 126 -20.63 2.67 -8.24
CA THR A 126 -19.63 2.61 -7.15
C THR A 126 -18.62 1.45 -7.30
N ALA A 127 -19.02 0.34 -7.92
CA ALA A 127 -18.16 -0.81 -8.19
C ALA A 127 -16.87 -0.48 -8.99
N CYS A 128 -16.82 0.66 -9.70
CA CYS A 128 -15.59 1.05 -10.41
C CYS A 128 -14.42 1.40 -9.48
N TRP A 129 -14.66 1.59 -8.18
CA TRP A 129 -13.62 1.81 -7.17
C TRP A 129 -12.99 0.54 -6.63
N THR A 130 -13.67 -0.61 -6.74
CA THR A 130 -13.39 -1.82 -5.94
C THR A 130 -11.95 -2.28 -5.96
N CYS A 131 -11.27 -2.16 -7.10
CA CYS A 131 -9.90 -2.62 -7.28
C CYS A 131 -8.93 -1.44 -7.40
N LYS A 132 -9.18 -0.32 -6.71
CA LYS A 132 -8.43 0.94 -6.87
C LYS A 132 -7.89 1.50 -5.56
N SER A 133 -8.32 0.98 -4.41
CA SER A 133 -8.03 1.62 -3.12
C SER A 133 -8.26 0.71 -1.91
N PRO A 134 -7.41 0.82 -0.86
CA PRO A 134 -7.64 0.18 0.42
C PRO A 134 -8.79 0.83 1.23
N ASP A 135 -9.32 1.97 0.79
CA ASP A 135 -10.54 2.54 1.37
C ASP A 135 -11.78 1.69 1.09
N VAL A 136 -11.72 0.79 0.10
CA VAL A 136 -12.85 -0.09 -0.27
C VAL A 136 -13.19 -1.09 0.85
N PRO A 137 -12.25 -1.92 1.34
CA PRO A 137 -12.49 -2.77 2.51
C PRO A 137 -12.99 -1.97 3.74
N ARG A 138 -12.43 -0.79 4.00
CA ARG A 138 -12.88 0.11 5.08
C ARG A 138 -14.36 0.49 4.93
N LEU A 139 -14.76 0.95 3.75
CA LEU A 139 -16.16 1.32 3.48
C LEU A 139 -17.11 0.11 3.51
N ILE A 140 -16.67 -1.05 3.05
CA ILE A 140 -17.46 -2.29 3.11
C ILE A 140 -17.67 -2.71 4.58
N GLU A 141 -16.65 -2.62 5.42
CA GLU A 141 -16.78 -2.88 6.87
C GLU A 141 -17.74 -1.88 7.53
N GLU A 142 -17.64 -0.59 7.19
CA GLU A 142 -18.44 0.48 7.80
C GLU A 142 -19.90 0.53 7.33
N LYS A 143 -20.17 0.22 6.05
CA LYS A 143 -21.48 0.41 5.40
C LYS A 143 -22.17 -0.88 5.03
N GLY A 144 -21.43 -1.98 4.94
CA GLY A 144 -21.88 -3.24 4.37
C GLY A 144 -21.68 -3.28 2.85
N GLU A 145 -21.39 -4.49 2.35
CA GLU A 145 -21.09 -4.75 0.95
C GLU A 145 -22.19 -4.28 -0.01
N LEU A 146 -23.46 -4.56 0.33
CA LEU A 146 -24.60 -4.15 -0.49
C LEU A 146 -24.73 -2.63 -0.61
N ASP A 147 -24.51 -1.88 0.48
CA ASP A 147 -24.57 -0.41 0.41
C ASP A 147 -23.38 0.15 -0.38
N PHE A 148 -22.18 -0.40 -0.18
CA PHE A 148 -21.00 -0.02 -0.95
C PHE A 148 -21.24 -0.14 -2.46
N PHE A 149 -21.83 -1.25 -2.92
CA PHE A 149 -22.14 -1.50 -4.34
C PHE A 149 -23.40 -0.79 -4.86
N THR A 150 -24.09 -0.02 -4.02
CA THR A 150 -25.30 0.72 -4.41
C THR A 150 -24.97 2.19 -4.74
N GLY A 151 -25.31 2.63 -5.96
CA GLY A 151 -25.25 4.02 -6.38
C GLY A 151 -24.19 4.33 -7.44
N LYS A 152 -23.87 5.61 -7.59
CA LYS A 152 -22.92 6.11 -8.60
C LYS A 152 -21.50 6.15 -8.07
N TRP A 153 -20.53 6.01 -8.97
CA TRP A 153 -19.10 6.17 -8.70
C TRP A 153 -18.82 7.44 -7.87
N ALA A 154 -19.43 8.56 -8.24
CA ALA A 154 -19.27 9.84 -7.55
C ALA A 154 -19.66 9.82 -6.05
N ARG A 155 -20.50 8.88 -5.61
CA ARG A 155 -20.95 8.74 -4.20
C ARG A 155 -19.78 8.66 -3.22
N TRP A 156 -18.73 7.94 -3.60
CA TRP A 156 -17.57 7.69 -2.74
C TRP A 156 -16.35 8.57 -3.07
N GLY A 157 -16.49 9.57 -3.94
CA GLY A 157 -15.36 10.37 -4.44
C GLY A 157 -14.60 11.17 -3.38
N SER A 158 -15.20 11.45 -2.23
CA SER A 158 -14.53 12.10 -1.08
C SER A 158 -14.00 11.11 -0.04
N GLU A 159 -14.32 9.82 -0.16
CA GLU A 159 -13.98 8.78 0.82
C GLU A 159 -12.87 7.84 0.33
N ILE A 160 -12.80 7.61 -0.99
CA ILE A 160 -11.83 6.72 -1.64
C ILE A 160 -10.72 7.60 -2.23
N VAL A 161 -9.67 7.81 -1.43
CA VAL A 161 -8.62 8.80 -1.70
C VAL A 161 -7.21 8.24 -1.62
N ASN A 162 -7.06 6.99 -1.17
CA ASN A 162 -5.78 6.29 -1.12
C ASN A 162 -5.64 5.36 -2.32
N PRO A 163 -4.56 5.40 -3.13
CA PRO A 163 -4.34 4.39 -4.17
C PRO A 163 -4.06 3.02 -3.54
N VAL A 164 -4.22 1.95 -4.34
CA VAL A 164 -3.94 0.56 -3.93
C VAL A 164 -2.67 0.49 -3.09
N GLY A 165 -2.76 -0.10 -1.91
CA GLY A 165 -1.78 0.01 -0.85
C GLY A 165 -1.62 -1.24 -0.01
N CYS A 166 -0.94 -1.10 1.12
CA CYS A 166 -0.58 -2.22 1.99
C CYS A 166 -1.82 -3.01 2.46
N ALA A 167 -2.86 -2.30 2.89
CA ALA A 167 -4.09 -2.88 3.44
C ALA A 167 -4.96 -3.62 2.39
N ASP A 168 -4.71 -3.46 1.09
CA ASP A 168 -5.39 -4.28 0.06
C ASP A 168 -4.91 -5.74 0.07
N CYS A 169 -3.71 -6.00 0.62
CA CYS A 169 -3.02 -7.29 0.51
C CYS A 169 -2.56 -7.88 1.86
N HIS A 170 -2.51 -7.07 2.91
CA HIS A 170 -1.97 -7.44 4.22
C HIS A 170 -2.98 -7.19 5.33
N ASP A 171 -3.05 -8.14 6.26
CA ASP A 171 -3.66 -7.94 7.57
C ASP A 171 -2.76 -7.00 8.40
N ASN A 172 -3.40 -6.15 9.20
CA ASN A 172 -2.76 -5.10 9.99
C ASN A 172 -2.38 -5.55 11.40
#